data_AF-D2PVV9-F1
#
_entry.id   AF-D2PVV9-F1
#
_cell.length_a   1.000
_cell.length_b   1.000
_cell.length_c   1.000
_cell.angle_alpha   90.00
_cell.angle_beta   90.00
_cell.angle_gamma   90.00
#
_symmetry.space_group_name_H-M   'P 1'
#
loop_
_entity.id
_entity.type
_entity.pdbx_description
1 polymer ?
#
loop_
_entity_poly.entity_id
_entity_poly.type
_entity_poly.pdbx_seq_one_letter_code
_entity_poly.pdbx_strand_id
1 'polypeptide(L)'
;MTRTFTTPRFQTAYDRVIEPLALPGELRSGQAPDLTTVDQFVRGVAVIGRFIASPGLLGLKVRPTGRPVRVTAHFRFDSMSLDWWEERVSAEDEPLRGIGAPRLMLVRAQGKTRGAVLIIRQAADAGRPTTGAVSFDLRPEELTEEGLFVFEVASIDQGRPEWAPAVVNGSIGVLVDRIEFTEVDGPLELGRVSTGTLPVDPQAETMTVRGGYFVANPDDRDEPQRWIARATVVEPLVPGPRTRVAPVVEPVEAVAEPVTEPVPEQPKAPTVGRKLKRRIRRAARWVVPVAAVPAAQRMSRRAAALERRVRRAAGKRLSARSATPPPPPPPPPPPPPVAPEVPAAPPGPPPNPLADVMHDLVSRKLVQVELAGVEPGPVPGVELRARADAELEIVTDGPLTAPVLVRLSVDPSVLREVPGVDGETVRWELVVKPDA
;
A
#
# COMPACT_ATOMS: atom_id res chain seq x y z
N MET A 1 7.44 43.87 -45.13
CA MET A 1 7.95 44.02 -43.75
C MET A 1 6.91 43.48 -42.78
N THR A 2 7.11 42.27 -42.27
CA THR A 2 6.17 41.64 -41.34
C THR A 2 6.46 42.13 -39.93
N ARG A 3 5.53 42.84 -39.29
CA ARG A 3 5.69 43.29 -37.90
C ARG A 3 5.41 42.13 -36.96
N THR A 4 6.46 41.55 -36.37
CA THR A 4 6.35 40.59 -35.28
C THR A 4 5.76 41.29 -34.06
N PHE A 5 4.49 41.04 -33.74
CA PHE A 5 3.92 41.47 -32.47
C PHE A 5 4.54 40.65 -31.33
N THR A 6 5.40 41.27 -30.55
CA THR A 6 5.89 40.70 -29.29
C THR A 6 4.74 40.71 -28.29
N THR A 7 4.17 39.54 -28.00
CA THR A 7 3.12 39.39 -26.98
C THR A 7 3.63 39.95 -25.64
N PRO A 8 2.95 40.93 -25.01
CA PRO A 8 3.42 41.51 -23.77
C PRO A 8 3.39 40.44 -22.66
N ARG A 9 4.57 40.04 -22.19
CA ARG A 9 4.71 39.14 -21.04
C ARG A 9 4.57 39.95 -19.76
N PHE A 10 3.45 39.78 -19.06
CA PHE A 10 3.26 40.28 -17.70
C PHE A 10 4.03 39.43 -16.68
N GLN A 11 5.36 39.33 -16.84
CA GLN A 11 6.25 38.87 -15.77
C GLN A 11 6.69 40.09 -14.97
N THR A 12 6.30 40.13 -13.70
CA THR A 12 6.82 41.07 -12.73
C THR A 12 8.21 40.63 -12.25
N ALA A 13 9.00 41.55 -11.69
CA ALA A 13 10.29 41.22 -11.07
C ALA A 13 10.16 40.31 -9.82
N TYR A 14 8.93 40.02 -9.38
CA TYR A 14 8.62 39.14 -8.24
C TYR A 14 8.28 37.70 -8.68
N ASP A 15 8.04 37.48 -9.98
CA ASP A 15 7.70 36.16 -10.51
C ASP A 15 8.97 35.31 -10.63
N ARG A 16 9.24 34.52 -9.59
CA ARG A 16 10.35 33.58 -9.57
C ARG A 16 10.19 32.57 -10.70
N VAL A 17 11.13 32.59 -11.66
CA VAL A 17 11.20 31.54 -12.68
C VAL A 17 11.40 30.19 -11.98
N ILE A 18 10.44 29.29 -12.16
CA ILE A 18 10.48 27.93 -11.64
C ILE A 18 11.19 27.08 -12.68
N GLU A 19 12.34 26.52 -12.32
CA GLU A 19 13.01 25.54 -13.17
C GLU A 19 12.20 24.23 -13.15
N PRO A 20 11.74 23.72 -14.32
CA PRO A 20 10.99 22.46 -14.36
C PRO A 20 11.88 21.26 -14.02
N LEU A 21 11.31 20.29 -13.30
CA LEU A 21 11.92 19.00 -13.00
C LEU A 21 12.38 18.32 -14.30
N ALA A 22 13.66 17.99 -14.40
CA ALA A 22 14.21 17.26 -15.54
C ALA A 22 13.75 15.78 -15.52
N LEU A 23 13.70 15.15 -16.69
CA LEU A 23 13.39 13.73 -16.84
C LEU A 23 14.66 12.91 -17.11
N PRO A 24 14.80 11.69 -16.53
CA PRO A 24 14.00 11.16 -15.43
C PRO A 24 14.21 11.98 -14.14
N GLY A 25 13.17 12.07 -13.31
CA GLY A 25 13.14 12.95 -12.15
C GLY A 25 12.24 12.45 -11.03
N GLU A 26 12.33 13.08 -9.86
CA GLU A 26 11.57 12.67 -8.69
C GLU A 26 11.24 13.83 -7.76
N LEU A 27 9.96 13.92 -7.34
CA LEU A 27 9.51 14.79 -6.27
C LEU A 27 9.46 14.00 -4.93
N ARG A 28 10.23 14.43 -3.93
CA ARG A 28 10.24 13.87 -2.55
C ARG A 28 9.76 14.82 -1.45
N SER A 29 9.56 16.10 -1.75
CA SER A 29 9.34 17.14 -0.73
C SER A 29 8.36 18.20 -1.22
N GLY A 30 7.46 18.63 -0.35
CA GLY A 30 6.55 19.75 -0.63
C GLY A 30 7.24 21.12 -0.69
N GLN A 31 8.52 21.19 -0.30
CA GLN A 31 9.36 22.38 -0.40
C GLN A 31 10.11 22.50 -1.74
N ALA A 32 10.00 21.50 -2.61
CA ALA A 32 10.66 21.54 -3.90
C ALA A 32 10.01 22.61 -4.81
N PRO A 33 10.80 23.40 -5.56
CA PRO A 33 10.32 24.59 -6.27
C PRO A 33 9.46 24.26 -7.49
N ASP A 34 9.66 23.07 -8.07
CA ASP A 34 8.91 22.47 -9.16
C ASP A 34 7.46 22.14 -8.77
N LEU A 35 7.16 21.87 -7.49
CA LEU A 35 5.78 21.83 -7.00
C LEU A 35 5.22 23.25 -6.92
N THR A 36 4.48 23.68 -7.95
CA THR A 36 3.98 25.05 -8.11
C THR A 36 2.65 25.28 -7.39
N THR A 37 1.72 24.33 -7.54
CA THR A 37 0.32 24.48 -7.10
C THR A 37 -0.02 23.38 -6.11
N VAL A 38 -0.76 23.73 -5.06
CA VAL A 38 -1.37 22.76 -4.13
C VAL A 38 -2.75 23.26 -3.74
N ASP A 39 -3.75 22.38 -3.72
CA ASP A 39 -5.07 22.64 -3.15
C ASP A 39 -5.54 21.44 -2.31
N GLN A 40 -6.26 21.73 -1.22
CA GLN A 40 -6.64 20.79 -0.16
C GLN A 40 -5.49 19.90 0.34
N PHE A 41 -4.26 20.44 0.29
CA PHE A 41 -3.03 19.70 0.53
C PHE A 41 -1.98 20.50 1.31
N VAL A 42 -1.46 19.93 2.38
CA VAL A 42 -0.43 20.53 3.25
C VAL A 42 0.94 19.97 2.88
N ARG A 43 1.77 20.84 2.28
CA ARG A 43 3.16 20.55 1.90
C ARG A 43 3.99 20.04 3.08
N GLY A 44 4.72 18.94 2.86
CA GLY A 44 5.69 18.39 3.81
C GLY A 44 7.12 18.89 3.56
N VAL A 45 8.01 18.63 4.52
CA VAL A 45 9.46 18.81 4.35
C VAL A 45 10.14 17.48 3.99
N ALA A 46 9.79 16.40 4.69
CA ALA A 46 10.34 15.04 4.48
C ALA A 46 9.41 14.10 3.69
N VAL A 47 8.34 14.65 3.12
CA VAL A 47 7.35 14.03 2.21
C VAL A 47 6.81 15.14 1.31
N ILE A 48 6.15 14.80 0.20
CA ILE A 48 5.46 15.81 -0.63
C ILE A 48 4.39 16.53 0.20
N GLY A 49 3.55 15.78 0.91
CA GLY A 49 2.57 16.36 1.83
C GLY A 49 1.39 15.46 2.13
N ARG A 50 0.32 16.06 2.62
CA ARG A 50 -0.86 15.40 3.18
C ARG A 50 -2.12 16.01 2.60
N PHE A 51 -3.10 15.20 2.27
CA PHE A 51 -4.44 15.71 2.02
C PHE A 51 -5.04 16.25 3.33
N ILE A 52 -5.95 17.22 3.20
CA ILE A 52 -6.77 17.73 4.31
C ILE A 52 -8.27 17.81 3.95
N ALA A 53 -8.61 17.67 2.66
CA ALA A 53 -9.95 17.46 2.15
C ALA A 53 -9.91 16.64 0.85
N SER A 54 -11.06 16.55 0.18
CA SER A 54 -11.28 15.83 -1.07
C SER A 54 -12.14 16.69 -2.02
N PRO A 55 -11.80 16.79 -3.32
CA PRO A 55 -10.54 16.35 -3.94
C PRO A 55 -9.34 17.18 -3.45
N GLY A 56 -8.13 16.67 -3.62
CA GLY A 56 -6.89 17.42 -3.40
C GLY A 56 -6.00 17.37 -4.63
N LEU A 57 -5.28 18.46 -4.89
CA LEU A 57 -4.59 18.72 -6.16
C LEU A 57 -3.14 19.15 -5.95
N LEU A 58 -2.26 18.67 -6.82
CA LEU A 58 -0.85 19.05 -6.96
C LEU A 58 -0.61 19.51 -8.41
N GLY A 59 0.05 20.65 -8.60
CA GLY A 59 0.57 21.09 -9.89
C GLY A 59 2.09 21.13 -9.84
N LEU A 60 2.76 20.43 -10.75
CA LEU A 60 4.21 20.33 -10.84
C LEU A 60 4.69 20.86 -12.21
N LYS A 61 5.80 21.58 -12.24
CA LYS A 61 6.52 21.89 -13.48
C LYS A 61 7.53 20.78 -13.78
N VAL A 62 7.27 20.03 -14.84
CA VAL A 62 8.10 18.93 -15.35
C VAL A 62 8.51 19.28 -16.78
N ARG A 63 9.79 19.08 -17.14
CA ARG A 63 10.31 19.43 -18.46
C ARG A 63 9.77 18.43 -19.50
N PRO A 64 8.95 18.85 -20.49
CA PRO A 64 8.51 17.96 -21.54
C PRO A 64 9.69 17.59 -22.44
N THR A 65 9.71 16.35 -22.92
CA THR A 65 10.75 15.82 -23.83
C THR A 65 10.18 15.34 -25.16
N GLY A 66 8.86 15.44 -25.36
CA GLY A 66 8.16 14.91 -26.53
C GLY A 66 8.01 13.38 -26.53
N ARG A 67 8.40 12.71 -25.43
CA ARG A 67 8.29 11.25 -25.23
C ARG A 67 7.21 10.96 -24.19
N PRO A 68 6.61 9.75 -24.18
CA PRO A 68 5.70 9.36 -23.11
C PRO A 68 6.45 9.29 -21.75
N VAL A 69 5.74 9.64 -20.67
CA VAL A 69 6.33 9.75 -19.32
C VAL A 69 5.52 8.93 -18.34
N ARG A 70 6.17 7.92 -17.73
CA ARG A 70 5.61 7.15 -16.62
C ARG A 70 5.65 7.98 -15.35
N VAL A 71 4.51 8.02 -14.67
CA VAL A 71 4.34 8.67 -13.38
C VAL A 71 4.03 7.61 -12.33
N THR A 72 4.92 7.45 -11.34
CA THR A 72 4.68 6.55 -10.21
C THR A 72 4.46 7.35 -8.93
N ALA A 73 3.21 7.50 -8.52
CA ALA A 73 2.82 8.18 -7.29
C ALA A 73 2.71 7.19 -6.12
N HIS A 74 3.42 7.47 -5.02
CA HIS A 74 3.44 6.66 -3.82
C HIS A 74 2.62 7.28 -2.69
N PHE A 75 1.80 6.43 -2.07
CA PHE A 75 0.86 6.79 -1.04
C PHE A 75 1.14 6.02 0.24
N ARG A 76 0.85 6.64 1.38
CA ARG A 76 0.99 6.00 2.69
C ARG A 76 -0.12 6.45 3.62
N PHE A 77 -0.66 5.50 4.40
CA PHE A 77 -1.59 5.83 5.48
C PHE A 77 -0.92 6.76 6.51
N ASP A 78 -1.53 7.90 6.83
CA ASP A 78 -1.02 8.85 7.81
C ASP A 78 -1.97 9.03 9.00
N SER A 79 -1.75 8.21 10.03
CA SER A 79 -2.43 8.34 11.33
C SER A 79 -2.32 9.74 11.95
N MET A 80 -1.26 10.50 11.66
CA MET A 80 -1.10 11.84 12.24
C MET A 80 -2.04 12.87 11.60
N SER A 81 -2.27 12.76 10.29
CA SER A 81 -3.24 13.60 9.58
C SER A 81 -4.67 13.23 9.99
N LEU A 82 -4.93 11.93 10.17
CA LEU A 82 -6.22 11.43 10.65
C LEU A 82 -6.53 11.91 12.08
N ASP A 83 -5.63 11.69 13.04
CA ASP A 83 -5.72 12.22 14.42
C ASP A 83 -6.06 13.72 14.43
N TRP A 84 -5.40 14.50 13.56
CA TRP A 84 -5.54 15.96 13.51
C TRP A 84 -6.90 16.42 12.94
N TRP A 85 -7.45 15.66 12.00
CA TRP A 85 -8.73 15.91 11.36
C TRP A 85 -9.90 15.46 12.26
N GLU A 86 -9.80 14.27 12.86
CA GLU A 86 -10.74 13.77 13.87
C GLU A 86 -10.82 14.71 15.10
N GLU A 87 -9.72 15.37 15.48
CA GLU A 87 -9.72 16.40 16.53
C GLU A 87 -10.47 17.71 16.14
N ARG A 88 -10.89 17.90 14.87
CA ARG A 88 -11.44 19.15 14.32
C ARG A 88 -12.84 19.06 13.72
N VAL A 89 -13.18 17.95 13.07
CA VAL A 89 -14.51 17.77 12.49
C VAL A 89 -15.43 17.20 13.56
N SER A 90 -16.46 17.96 13.96
CA SER A 90 -17.42 17.57 15.00
C SER A 90 -17.98 16.16 14.78
N ALA A 91 -18.17 15.41 15.87
CA ALA A 91 -18.40 13.96 15.83
C ALA A 91 -19.86 13.54 15.55
N GLU A 92 -20.73 14.48 15.19
CA GLU A 92 -22.18 14.30 15.34
C GLU A 92 -22.87 13.64 14.12
N ASP A 93 -22.27 13.69 12.92
CA ASP A 93 -22.98 13.35 11.67
C ASP A 93 -22.50 12.10 10.88
N GLU A 94 -21.40 11.40 11.25
CA GLU A 94 -20.91 10.26 10.41
C GLU A 94 -20.44 9.01 11.19
N PRO A 95 -20.98 7.80 10.89
CA PRO A 95 -20.72 6.58 11.66
C PRO A 95 -19.45 5.80 11.28
N LEU A 96 -18.77 6.11 10.17
CA LEU A 96 -17.60 5.35 9.67
C LEU A 96 -16.24 5.91 10.13
N ARG A 97 -16.18 6.53 11.33
CA ARG A 97 -14.94 7.09 11.89
C ARG A 97 -14.10 6.02 12.57
N GLY A 98 -13.15 5.45 11.84
CA GLY A 98 -12.25 4.43 12.34
C GLY A 98 -10.79 4.64 11.92
N ILE A 99 -9.89 4.64 12.90
CA ILE A 99 -8.42 4.64 12.75
C ILE A 99 -7.86 3.42 11.96
N GLY A 100 -8.73 2.47 11.58
CA GLY A 100 -8.45 1.34 10.70
C GLY A 100 -9.43 1.14 9.52
N ALA A 101 -10.36 2.07 9.29
CA ALA A 101 -11.33 1.94 8.20
C ALA A 101 -10.66 2.12 6.80
N PRO A 102 -11.13 1.41 5.76
CA PRO A 102 -10.56 1.52 4.41
C PRO A 102 -10.62 2.93 3.83
N ARG A 103 -9.60 3.29 3.05
CA ARG A 103 -9.49 4.57 2.34
C ARG A 103 -9.50 4.31 0.85
N LEU A 104 -10.57 4.70 0.17
CA LEU A 104 -10.77 4.49 -1.27
C LEU A 104 -10.80 5.84 -1.99
N MET A 105 -9.93 6.01 -2.98
CA MET A 105 -9.74 7.28 -3.70
C MET A 105 -9.32 7.05 -5.15
N LEU A 106 -9.88 7.84 -6.08
CA LEU A 106 -9.40 7.99 -7.45
C LEU A 106 -8.08 8.78 -7.48
N VAL A 107 -7.22 8.42 -8.41
CA VAL A 107 -6.03 9.17 -8.83
C VAL A 107 -6.26 9.62 -10.27
N ARG A 108 -6.19 10.93 -10.49
CA ARG A 108 -6.45 11.58 -11.76
C ARG A 108 -5.22 12.40 -12.17
N ALA A 109 -4.96 12.50 -13.46
CA ALA A 109 -3.92 13.35 -13.99
C ALA A 109 -4.33 13.97 -15.33
N GLN A 110 -4.12 15.28 -15.45
CA GLN A 110 -4.61 16.11 -16.57
C GLN A 110 -6.13 15.93 -16.79
N GLY A 111 -6.91 15.91 -15.71
CA GLY A 111 -8.37 15.74 -15.72
C GLY A 111 -8.88 14.32 -16.03
N LYS A 112 -8.01 13.42 -16.52
CA LYS A 112 -8.35 12.01 -16.77
C LYS A 112 -8.10 11.14 -15.55
N THR A 113 -8.96 10.17 -15.31
CA THR A 113 -8.78 9.19 -14.25
C THR A 113 -7.75 8.15 -14.67
N ARG A 114 -6.69 8.02 -13.86
CA ARG A 114 -5.55 7.12 -14.10
C ARG A 114 -5.61 5.87 -13.26
N GLY A 115 -6.40 5.87 -12.19
CA GLY A 115 -6.80 4.67 -11.48
C GLY A 115 -7.46 4.99 -10.14
N ALA A 116 -7.63 3.98 -9.29
CA ALA A 116 -8.00 4.18 -7.89
C ALA A 116 -7.09 3.40 -6.93
N VAL A 117 -7.00 3.89 -5.70
CA VAL A 117 -6.21 3.34 -4.60
C VAL A 117 -7.13 2.99 -3.45
N LEU A 118 -6.99 1.75 -2.98
CA LEU A 118 -7.55 1.29 -1.71
C LEU A 118 -6.40 1.12 -0.72
N ILE A 119 -6.42 1.85 0.40
CA ILE A 119 -5.46 1.71 1.50
C ILE A 119 -6.20 1.23 2.73
N ILE A 120 -5.85 0.04 3.22
CA ILE A 120 -6.44 -0.51 4.45
C ILE A 120 -5.35 -0.70 5.50
N ARG A 121 -5.61 -0.17 6.70
CA ARG A 121 -4.72 -0.37 7.84
C ARG A 121 -5.13 -1.62 8.59
N GLN A 122 -4.37 -2.71 8.42
CA GLN A 122 -4.59 -3.91 9.21
C GLN A 122 -4.38 -3.63 10.71
N ALA A 123 -5.32 -4.07 11.54
CA ALA A 123 -5.27 -3.85 12.99
C ALA A 123 -4.11 -4.59 13.67
N ALA A 124 -3.72 -5.75 13.15
CA ALA A 124 -2.57 -6.53 13.64
C ALA A 124 -1.23 -5.82 13.37
N ASP A 125 -1.09 -5.23 12.18
CA ASP A 125 0.14 -4.59 11.69
C ASP A 125 0.20 -3.08 12.04
N ALA A 126 -0.37 -2.66 13.16
CA ALA A 126 -0.50 -1.25 13.55
C ALA A 126 0.83 -0.46 13.62
N GLY A 127 1.98 -1.15 13.65
CA GLY A 127 3.33 -0.58 13.61
C GLY A 127 4.01 -0.52 12.23
N ARG A 128 3.47 -1.17 11.19
CA ARG A 128 3.97 -1.06 9.81
C ARG A 128 3.11 -0.04 9.05
N PRO A 129 3.70 0.91 8.31
CA PRO A 129 2.91 1.80 7.47
C PRO A 129 2.31 1.02 6.29
N THR A 130 0.99 1.07 6.12
CA THR A 130 0.36 0.65 4.85
C THR A 130 0.77 1.65 3.76
N THR A 131 1.33 1.14 2.67
CA THR A 131 1.75 1.91 1.49
C THR A 131 1.10 1.36 0.24
N GLY A 132 0.65 2.25 -0.65
CA GLY A 132 0.21 1.91 -2.01
C GLY A 132 1.01 2.70 -3.04
N ALA A 133 0.93 2.30 -4.31
CA ALA A 133 1.52 3.06 -5.41
C ALA A 133 0.63 2.97 -6.66
N VAL A 134 0.67 4.01 -7.49
CA VAL A 134 -0.01 4.09 -8.79
C VAL A 134 1.03 4.43 -9.84
N SER A 135 1.29 3.51 -10.76
CA SER A 135 2.06 3.76 -11.99
C SER A 135 1.06 4.00 -13.14
N PHE A 136 1.26 5.04 -13.95
CA PHE A 136 0.53 5.26 -15.20
C PHE A 136 1.38 6.09 -16.16
N ASP A 137 1.17 5.92 -17.47
CA ASP A 137 1.88 6.71 -18.47
C ASP A 137 1.05 7.92 -18.94
N LEU A 138 1.76 9.03 -19.16
CA LEU A 138 1.28 10.21 -19.87
C LEU A 138 1.72 10.14 -21.32
N ARG A 139 0.81 10.44 -22.25
CA ARG A 139 1.17 10.65 -23.66
C ARG A 139 1.91 11.99 -23.82
N PRO A 140 2.77 12.18 -24.86
CA PRO A 140 3.51 13.42 -25.07
C PRO A 140 2.64 14.68 -25.07
N GLU A 141 1.42 14.58 -25.60
CA GLU A 141 0.47 15.69 -25.74
C GLU A 141 -0.19 16.06 -24.40
N GLU A 142 -0.14 15.19 -23.40
CA GLU A 142 -0.70 15.42 -22.07
C GLU A 142 0.24 16.22 -21.18
N LEU A 143 1.54 16.28 -21.50
CA LEU A 143 2.49 17.18 -20.88
C LEU A 143 2.83 18.30 -21.87
N THR A 144 2.04 19.36 -21.85
CA THR A 144 2.15 20.51 -22.77
C THR A 144 3.55 21.13 -22.78
N GLU A 145 3.88 21.95 -23.80
CA GLU A 145 5.17 22.65 -23.89
C GLU A 145 5.50 23.50 -22.64
N GLU A 146 4.50 23.97 -21.91
CA GLU A 146 4.68 24.68 -20.64
C GLU A 146 5.13 23.78 -19.49
N GLY A 147 5.01 22.46 -19.62
CA GLY A 147 5.44 21.47 -18.65
C GLY A 147 4.59 21.39 -17.38
N LEU A 148 3.34 21.85 -17.37
CA LEU A 148 2.48 21.74 -16.18
C LEU A 148 1.85 20.34 -16.10
N PHE A 149 2.32 19.52 -15.19
CA PHE A 149 1.69 18.27 -14.78
C PHE A 149 0.69 18.53 -13.64
N VAL A 150 -0.58 18.22 -13.83
CA VAL A 150 -1.62 18.27 -12.79
C VAL A 150 -1.95 16.86 -12.31
N PHE A 151 -1.88 16.66 -11.01
CA PHE A 151 -2.19 15.42 -10.31
C PHE A 151 -3.27 15.67 -9.25
N GLU A 152 -4.32 14.87 -9.24
CA GLU A 152 -5.48 15.04 -8.37
C GLU A 152 -5.82 13.71 -7.70
N VAL A 153 -6.27 13.78 -6.44
CA VAL A 153 -6.72 12.64 -5.66
C VAL A 153 -8.10 12.96 -5.11
N ALA A 154 -9.11 12.20 -5.54
CA ALA A 154 -10.51 12.41 -5.20
C ALA A 154 -11.07 11.19 -4.46
N SER A 155 -11.86 11.40 -3.42
CA SER A 155 -12.48 10.31 -2.64
C SER A 155 -13.71 9.76 -3.34
N ILE A 156 -13.96 8.47 -3.17
CA ILE A 156 -15.12 7.78 -3.77
C ILE A 156 -16.21 7.69 -2.72
N ASP A 157 -16.95 8.79 -2.58
CA ASP A 157 -17.95 9.00 -1.54
C ASP A 157 -19.40 8.72 -2.04
N GLN A 158 -19.62 8.73 -3.36
CA GLN A 158 -20.90 8.43 -4.02
C GLN A 158 -20.74 7.25 -5.00
N GLY A 159 -21.85 6.59 -5.37
CA GLY A 159 -21.87 5.49 -6.35
C GLY A 159 -21.23 4.17 -5.90
N ARG A 160 -20.56 4.16 -4.74
CA ARG A 160 -19.89 3.00 -4.16
C ARG A 160 -20.91 1.92 -3.73
N PRO A 161 -20.69 0.63 -4.05
CA PRO A 161 -21.57 -0.44 -3.59
C PRO A 161 -21.53 -0.57 -2.06
N GLU A 162 -22.65 -0.96 -1.45
CA GLU A 162 -22.76 -1.15 0.01
C GLU A 162 -21.69 -2.11 0.55
N TRP A 163 -21.31 -3.11 -0.24
CA TRP A 163 -20.28 -4.07 0.13
C TRP A 163 -18.87 -3.48 0.24
N ALA A 164 -18.59 -2.27 -0.28
CA ALA A 164 -17.29 -1.60 -0.18
C ALA A 164 -17.31 -0.49 0.89
N PRO A 165 -17.29 -0.81 2.21
CA PRO A 165 -17.21 0.21 3.24
C PRO A 165 -15.84 0.89 3.20
N ALA A 166 -15.82 2.17 2.85
CA ALA A 166 -14.67 3.04 2.97
C ALA A 166 -15.09 4.36 3.63
N VAL A 167 -14.15 5.06 4.27
CA VAL A 167 -14.46 6.35 4.88
C VAL A 167 -14.86 7.38 3.82
N VAL A 168 -15.80 8.26 4.18
CA VAL A 168 -16.05 9.49 3.42
C VAL A 168 -14.79 10.36 3.49
N ASN A 169 -14.46 11.08 2.43
CA ASN A 169 -13.16 11.75 2.29
C ASN A 169 -11.98 10.75 2.46
N GLY A 170 -12.03 9.64 1.71
CA GLY A 170 -10.97 8.64 1.60
C GLY A 170 -9.53 9.18 1.57
N SER A 171 -9.28 10.29 0.86
CA SER A 171 -7.98 10.98 0.80
C SER A 171 -7.39 11.33 2.19
N ILE A 172 -8.24 11.62 3.18
CA ILE A 172 -7.93 11.92 4.59
C ILE A 172 -6.60 12.68 4.79
N GLY A 173 -5.65 12.22 5.62
CA GLY A 173 -5.50 10.91 6.26
C GLY A 173 -4.62 9.93 5.48
N VAL A 174 -4.35 10.23 4.21
CA VAL A 174 -3.27 9.69 3.38
C VAL A 174 -2.23 10.78 3.16
N LEU A 175 -0.96 10.41 3.06
CA LEU A 175 0.10 11.28 2.57
C LEU A 175 0.65 10.76 1.24
N VAL A 176 1.18 11.68 0.43
CA VAL A 176 2.02 11.36 -0.73
C VAL A 176 3.47 11.57 -0.29
N ASP A 177 4.30 10.54 -0.35
CA ASP A 177 5.72 10.65 0.02
C ASP A 177 6.64 10.83 -1.18
N ARG A 178 6.27 10.31 -2.35
CA ARG A 178 7.07 10.32 -3.58
C ARG A 178 6.21 10.34 -4.84
N ILE A 179 6.65 11.08 -5.87
CA ILE A 179 6.19 10.93 -7.26
C ILE A 179 7.44 10.81 -8.14
N GLU A 180 7.57 9.70 -8.86
CA GLU A 180 8.67 9.43 -9.80
C GLU A 180 8.20 9.72 -11.23
N PHE A 181 9.09 10.26 -12.06
CA PHE A 181 8.86 10.51 -13.49
C PHE A 181 9.97 9.86 -14.30
N THR A 182 9.63 8.95 -15.22
CA THR A 182 10.61 8.29 -16.10
C THR A 182 10.13 8.28 -17.55
N GLU A 183 11.02 8.56 -18.50
CA GLU A 183 10.70 8.36 -19.91
C GLU A 183 10.42 6.88 -20.21
N VAL A 184 9.50 6.63 -21.15
CA VAL A 184 9.08 5.26 -21.50
C VAL A 184 9.59 4.88 -22.88
N ASP A 185 10.46 3.88 -22.90
CA ASP A 185 11.05 3.28 -24.08
C ASP A 185 10.41 1.90 -24.31
N GLY A 186 9.11 1.87 -24.60
CA GLY A 186 8.34 0.63 -24.72
C GLY A 186 6.83 0.82 -24.77
N PRO A 187 6.04 -0.26 -24.61
CA PRO A 187 4.59 -0.18 -24.49
C PRO A 187 4.19 0.62 -23.24
N LEU A 188 3.11 1.39 -23.37
CA LEU A 188 2.61 2.22 -22.27
C LEU A 188 2.10 1.32 -21.12
N GLU A 189 2.51 1.63 -19.89
CA GLU A 189 1.88 1.10 -18.68
C GLU A 189 0.64 1.91 -18.34
N LEU A 190 -0.36 1.16 -17.93
CA LEU A 190 -1.61 1.66 -17.41
C LEU A 190 -1.52 1.82 -15.91
N GLY A 191 -2.48 2.57 -15.37
CA GLY A 191 -2.81 2.64 -13.95
C GLY A 191 -2.72 1.31 -13.24
N ARG A 192 -1.57 0.95 -12.68
CA ARG A 192 -1.41 -0.27 -11.90
C ARG A 192 -1.38 0.08 -10.43
N VAL A 193 -2.39 -0.40 -9.71
CA VAL A 193 -2.55 -0.17 -8.28
C VAL A 193 -2.90 -1.48 -7.59
N SER A 194 -2.30 -1.73 -6.43
CA SER A 194 -2.65 -2.87 -5.59
C SER A 194 -2.50 -2.55 -4.11
N THR A 195 -3.29 -3.28 -3.32
CA THR A 195 -3.16 -3.66 -1.89
C THR A 195 -4.20 -3.11 -0.91
N GLY A 196 -5.38 -3.75 -0.92
CA GLY A 196 -6.33 -3.77 0.18
C GLY A 196 -6.38 -5.13 0.88
N THR A 197 -6.70 -5.15 2.18
CA THR A 197 -7.17 -6.34 2.90
C THR A 197 -8.27 -5.87 3.86
N LEU A 198 -9.52 -6.16 3.57
CA LEU A 198 -10.64 -5.80 4.45
C LEU A 198 -10.54 -6.47 5.83
N PRO A 199 -11.17 -5.88 6.87
CA PRO A 199 -11.59 -6.65 8.03
C PRO A 199 -12.59 -7.75 7.60
N VAL A 200 -12.48 -8.93 8.20
CA VAL A 200 -13.44 -10.03 8.03
C VAL A 200 -14.72 -9.68 8.77
N ASP A 201 -15.88 -9.82 8.11
CA ASP A 201 -17.17 -9.85 8.80
C ASP A 201 -17.37 -11.24 9.42
N PRO A 202 -17.45 -11.36 10.76
CA PRO A 202 -17.62 -12.65 11.44
C PRO A 202 -19.03 -13.25 11.30
N GLN A 203 -20.00 -12.54 10.69
CA GLN A 203 -21.37 -13.03 10.48
C GLN A 203 -21.71 -13.36 9.02
N ALA A 204 -20.80 -13.10 8.07
CA ALA A 204 -21.01 -13.45 6.67
C ALA A 204 -20.92 -14.96 6.42
N GLU A 205 -21.93 -15.55 5.78
CA GLU A 205 -21.93 -16.97 5.36
C GLU A 205 -20.91 -17.25 4.24
N THR A 206 -20.47 -16.19 3.52
CA THR A 206 -19.40 -16.26 2.52
C THR A 206 -18.10 -15.69 3.07
N MET A 207 -16.99 -16.38 2.82
CA MET A 207 -15.68 -15.87 3.23
C MET A 207 -15.18 -14.90 2.18
N THR A 208 -15.20 -13.62 2.52
CA THR A 208 -14.41 -12.64 1.76
C THR A 208 -12.95 -13.02 1.93
N VAL A 209 -12.31 -13.35 0.80
CA VAL A 209 -10.90 -13.71 0.72
C VAL A 209 -10.03 -12.69 1.48
N ARG A 210 -9.01 -13.16 2.23
CA ARG A 210 -8.00 -12.31 2.91
C ARG A 210 -7.16 -11.54 1.87
N GLY A 211 -7.78 -10.48 1.33
CA GLY A 211 -7.35 -9.68 0.18
C GLY A 211 -8.46 -8.75 -0.31
N GLY A 212 -9.39 -8.34 0.57
CA GLY A 212 -10.64 -7.69 0.20
C GLY A 212 -10.49 -6.41 -0.64
N TYR A 213 -11.25 -6.41 -1.74
CA TYR A 213 -11.36 -5.43 -2.82
C TYR A 213 -10.08 -5.03 -3.54
N PHE A 214 -10.06 -5.30 -4.84
CA PHE A 214 -9.06 -4.80 -5.75
C PHE A 214 -9.64 -3.67 -6.59
N VAL A 215 -8.79 -2.75 -7.03
CA VAL A 215 -9.16 -1.78 -8.05
C VAL A 215 -8.61 -2.26 -9.38
N ALA A 216 -9.51 -2.48 -10.32
CA ALA A 216 -9.21 -2.60 -11.73
C ALA A 216 -9.32 -1.21 -12.38
N ASN A 217 -8.31 -0.80 -13.13
CA ASN A 217 -8.28 0.50 -13.80
C ASN A 217 -8.52 0.34 -15.30
N PRO A 218 -9.06 1.37 -15.99
CA PRO A 218 -9.32 1.31 -17.42
C PRO A 218 -8.03 1.19 -18.22
N ASP A 219 -8.14 0.59 -19.41
CA ASP A 219 -7.11 0.62 -20.44
C ASP A 219 -7.46 1.72 -21.47
N ASP A 220 -6.45 2.32 -22.07
CA ASP A 220 -6.59 3.13 -23.29
C ASP A 220 -6.84 2.25 -24.54
N ARG A 221 -6.72 0.91 -24.41
CA ARG A 221 -7.04 -0.09 -25.43
C ARG A 221 -8.50 -0.55 -25.35
N ASP A 222 -9.06 -0.80 -26.53
CA ASP A 222 -10.40 -1.36 -26.73
C ASP A 222 -10.40 -2.91 -26.58
N GLU A 223 -9.63 -3.42 -25.61
CA GLU A 223 -9.34 -4.86 -25.41
C GLU A 223 -9.87 -5.37 -24.06
N PRO A 224 -10.31 -6.65 -23.95
CA PRO A 224 -10.71 -7.26 -22.68
C PRO A 224 -9.54 -7.37 -21.68
N GLN A 225 -9.77 -6.95 -20.43
CA GLN A 225 -8.75 -6.93 -19.40
C GLN A 225 -8.62 -8.27 -18.68
N ARG A 226 -7.39 -8.66 -18.34
CA ARG A 226 -7.05 -9.92 -17.64
C ARG A 226 -6.34 -9.68 -16.31
N TRP A 227 -6.82 -10.35 -15.26
CA TRP A 227 -6.18 -10.38 -13.95
C TRP A 227 -5.99 -11.80 -13.47
N ILE A 228 -4.96 -12.02 -12.66
CA ILE A 228 -4.64 -13.30 -12.05
C ILE A 228 -4.73 -13.13 -10.54
N ALA A 229 -5.75 -13.72 -9.91
CA ALA A 229 -5.80 -13.90 -8.47
C ALA A 229 -5.07 -15.20 -8.13
N ARG A 230 -3.82 -15.09 -7.70
CA ARG A 230 -3.00 -16.23 -7.27
C ARG A 230 -3.31 -16.58 -5.82
N ALA A 231 -3.65 -17.84 -5.56
CA ALA A 231 -3.73 -18.37 -4.21
C ALA A 231 -2.33 -18.87 -3.76
N THR A 232 -1.95 -18.58 -2.53
CA THR A 232 -0.71 -19.05 -1.90
C THR A 232 -1.02 -19.62 -0.53
N VAL A 233 -0.60 -20.86 -0.27
CA VAL A 233 -0.67 -21.42 1.09
C VAL A 233 0.47 -20.79 1.90
N VAL A 234 0.10 -20.19 3.04
CA VAL A 234 1.02 -19.59 4.00
C VAL A 234 0.88 -20.39 5.29
N GLU A 235 2.02 -20.76 5.90
CA GLU A 235 2.00 -21.37 7.24
C GLU A 235 1.22 -20.45 8.20
N PRO A 236 0.29 -20.99 9.02
CA PRO A 236 -0.50 -20.17 9.90
C PRO A 236 0.46 -19.47 10.88
N LEU A 237 0.30 -18.15 11.02
CA LEU A 237 1.05 -17.33 11.98
C LEU A 237 0.66 -17.75 13.40
N VAL A 238 1.29 -18.82 13.90
CA VAL A 238 1.14 -19.30 15.28
C VAL A 238 1.39 -18.09 16.18
N PRO A 239 0.41 -17.65 16.98
CA PRO A 239 0.58 -16.49 17.83
C PRO A 239 1.75 -16.74 18.78
N GLY A 240 2.87 -16.05 18.53
CA GLY A 240 4.07 -16.19 19.35
C GLY A 240 3.72 -16.02 20.83
N PRO A 241 4.31 -16.83 21.74
CA PRO A 241 3.87 -16.91 23.13
C PRO A 241 3.78 -15.51 23.72
N ARG A 242 2.56 -15.10 24.08
CA ARG A 242 2.27 -13.78 24.66
C ARG A 242 2.98 -13.66 26.00
N THR A 243 4.23 -13.24 25.96
CA THR A 243 5.06 -12.93 27.11
C THR A 243 4.49 -11.71 27.82
N ARG A 244 3.47 -11.95 28.67
CA ARG A 244 3.03 -11.05 29.74
C ARG A 244 4.10 -10.98 30.82
N VAL A 245 5.31 -10.54 30.45
CA VAL A 245 6.30 -10.08 31.41
C VAL A 245 5.90 -8.67 31.81
N ALA A 246 4.98 -8.59 32.78
CA ALA A 246 4.85 -7.36 33.55
C ALA A 246 6.21 -7.12 34.23
N PRO A 247 6.80 -5.92 34.15
CA PRO A 247 7.96 -5.61 34.96
C PRO A 247 7.53 -5.65 36.42
N VAL A 248 8.09 -6.59 37.18
CA VAL A 248 7.99 -6.58 38.64
C VAL A 248 8.73 -5.33 39.11
N VAL A 249 7.97 -4.32 39.51
CA VAL A 249 8.49 -3.15 40.22
C VAL A 249 8.37 -3.47 41.69
N GLU A 250 9.50 -3.65 42.36
CA GLU A 250 9.54 -3.79 43.81
C GLU A 250 8.95 -2.52 44.46
N PRO A 251 8.00 -2.64 45.40
CA PRO A 251 7.45 -1.48 46.07
C PRO A 251 8.49 -0.86 47.00
N VAL A 252 8.76 0.43 46.82
CA VAL A 252 9.49 1.22 47.81
C VAL A 252 8.57 1.44 49.01
N GLU A 253 9.03 1.04 50.20
CA GLU A 253 8.31 1.25 51.46
C GLU A 253 8.02 2.74 51.69
N ALA A 254 6.76 3.06 51.99
CA ALA A 254 6.34 4.38 52.44
C ALA A 254 5.77 4.27 53.86
N VAL A 255 6.20 5.19 54.71
CA VAL A 255 5.92 5.24 56.16
C VAL A 255 4.42 5.49 56.43
N ALA A 256 3.91 4.87 57.50
CA ALA A 256 2.52 5.01 58.00
C ALA A 256 2.28 6.38 58.70
N GLU A 257 1.10 6.87 59.11
CA GLU A 257 -0.31 6.40 59.29
C GLU A 257 -1.27 7.62 58.98
N PRO A 258 -2.55 7.72 59.42
CA PRO A 258 -3.59 6.72 59.74
C PRO A 258 -4.96 6.92 59.02
N VAL A 259 -5.72 5.82 58.96
CA VAL A 259 -7.20 5.66 59.09
C VAL A 259 -8.16 6.83 58.81
N THR A 260 -9.01 6.66 57.78
CA THR A 260 -10.44 7.07 57.78
C THR A 260 -11.27 6.07 56.94
N GLU A 261 -12.55 5.86 57.29
CA GLU A 261 -13.45 4.79 56.78
C GLU A 261 -13.95 4.94 55.32
N PRO A 262 -14.44 3.86 54.67
CA PRO A 262 -14.71 3.84 53.23
C PRO A 262 -16.10 4.35 52.81
N VAL A 263 -16.13 5.07 51.69
CA VAL A 263 -17.34 5.42 50.92
C VAL A 263 -17.33 4.65 49.59
N PRO A 264 -18.44 4.03 49.14
CA PRO A 264 -18.42 3.20 47.93
C PRO A 264 -18.21 4.02 46.64
N GLU A 265 -17.33 3.53 45.77
CA GLU A 265 -16.97 4.21 44.52
C GLU A 265 -18.03 4.03 43.42
N GLN A 266 -18.47 5.16 42.84
CA GLN A 266 -19.04 5.18 41.49
C GLN A 266 -17.92 5.24 40.44
N PRO A 267 -18.09 4.64 39.24
CA PRO A 267 -17.04 4.59 38.22
C PRO A 267 -16.74 5.97 37.62
N LYS A 268 -15.53 6.50 37.87
CA LYS A 268 -15.09 7.79 37.33
C LYS A 268 -14.62 7.68 35.89
N ALA A 269 -15.25 8.47 35.01
CA ALA A 269 -14.81 8.67 33.63
C ALA A 269 -13.37 9.26 33.55
N PRO A 270 -12.60 8.99 32.47
CA PRO A 270 -11.21 9.41 32.37
C PRO A 270 -11.06 10.95 32.30
N THR A 271 -10.31 11.51 33.26
CA THR A 271 -10.22 12.96 33.47
C THR A 271 -9.48 13.73 32.36
N VAL A 272 -10.04 14.91 32.04
CA VAL A 272 -9.62 15.86 30.99
C VAL A 272 -8.12 16.19 31.03
N GLY A 273 -7.49 16.17 32.21
CA GLY A 273 -6.06 16.45 32.40
C GLY A 273 -5.11 15.59 31.58
N ARG A 274 -5.45 14.32 31.27
CA ARG A 274 -4.62 13.47 30.39
C ARG A 274 -4.64 13.93 28.92
N LYS A 275 -5.78 14.43 28.42
CA LYS A 275 -5.88 15.02 27.06
C LYS A 275 -5.10 16.34 26.98
N LEU A 276 -5.21 17.21 27.99
CA LEU A 276 -4.49 18.50 28.02
C LEU A 276 -2.96 18.33 28.08
N LYS A 277 -2.44 17.41 28.90
CA LYS A 277 -0.98 17.10 28.93
C LYS A 277 -0.46 16.56 27.59
N ARG A 278 -1.27 15.83 26.81
CA ARG A 278 -0.92 15.41 25.44
C ARG A 278 -0.91 16.61 24.47
N ARG A 279 -1.89 17.52 24.56
CA ARG A 279 -1.93 18.75 23.73
C ARG A 279 -0.71 19.65 23.95
N ILE A 280 -0.33 19.91 25.20
CA ILE A 280 0.87 20.73 25.52
C ILE A 280 2.16 20.08 24.99
N ARG A 281 2.34 18.76 25.15
CA ARG A 281 3.50 18.04 24.58
C ARG A 281 3.51 18.01 23.04
N ARG A 282 2.35 18.02 22.38
CA ARG A 282 2.25 18.13 20.90
C ARG A 282 2.62 19.56 20.45
N ALA A 283 2.07 20.60 21.08
CA ALA A 283 2.35 22.00 20.74
C ALA A 283 3.83 22.39 20.91
N ALA A 284 4.48 21.95 22.00
CA ALA A 284 5.90 22.18 22.25
C ALA A 284 6.85 21.55 21.20
N ARG A 285 6.35 20.67 20.32
CA ARG A 285 7.11 20.05 19.23
C ARG A 285 7.06 20.85 17.91
N TRP A 286 6.24 21.92 17.87
CA TRP A 286 6.06 22.80 16.70
C TRP A 286 6.69 24.20 16.88
N VAL A 287 7.29 24.48 18.04
CA VAL A 287 8.08 25.70 18.25
C VAL A 287 9.53 25.45 17.78
N VAL A 288 9.92 26.18 16.74
CA VAL A 288 11.21 26.25 16.04
C VAL A 288 12.45 25.71 16.78
N PRO A 289 13.20 24.75 16.22
CA PRO A 289 14.46 24.28 16.79
C PRO A 289 15.69 25.05 16.25
N VAL A 290 15.96 26.26 16.77
CA VAL A 290 17.31 26.88 16.62
C VAL A 290 18.33 26.25 17.60
N ALA A 291 17.90 25.43 18.56
CA ALA A 291 18.77 24.87 19.61
C ALA A 291 18.83 23.32 19.69
N ALA A 292 18.15 22.56 18.81
CA ALA A 292 18.05 21.10 18.96
C ALA A 292 19.16 20.26 18.29
N VAL A 293 20.00 20.89 17.44
CA VAL A 293 21.04 20.22 16.66
C VAL A 293 22.08 19.45 17.52
N PRO A 294 22.59 19.99 18.65
CA PRO A 294 23.61 19.29 19.44
C PRO A 294 23.12 18.00 20.11
N ALA A 295 21.84 17.93 20.48
CA ALA A 295 21.26 16.76 21.15
C ALA A 295 21.07 15.58 20.18
N ALA A 296 20.59 15.86 18.97
CA ALA A 296 20.44 14.85 17.91
C ALA A 296 21.79 14.24 17.52
N GLN A 297 22.85 15.04 17.41
CA GLN A 297 24.20 14.56 17.10
C GLN A 297 24.78 13.65 18.21
N ARG A 298 24.51 13.94 19.49
CA ARG A 298 24.94 13.06 20.60
C ARG A 298 24.21 11.70 20.59
N MET A 299 22.92 11.68 20.24
CA MET A 299 22.13 10.45 20.10
C MET A 299 22.62 9.60 18.92
N SER A 300 22.88 10.21 17.77
CA SER A 300 23.46 9.55 16.59
C SER A 300 24.81 8.87 16.91
N ARG A 301 25.73 9.57 17.60
CA ARG A 301 27.02 8.99 18.02
C ARG A 301 26.87 7.79 18.97
N ARG A 302 25.85 7.78 19.84
CA ARG A 302 25.56 6.63 20.72
C ARG A 302 24.98 5.44 19.95
N ALA A 303 24.11 5.67 18.96
CA ALA A 303 23.59 4.61 18.08
C ALA A 303 24.73 3.95 17.27
N ALA A 304 25.60 4.74 16.64
CA ALA A 304 26.75 4.23 15.89
C ALA A 304 27.77 3.46 16.78
N ALA A 305 27.91 3.83 18.05
CA ALA A 305 28.74 3.09 19.01
C ALA A 305 28.11 1.73 19.39
N LEU A 306 26.78 1.67 19.49
CA LEU A 306 26.04 0.43 19.77
C LEU A 306 26.16 -0.55 18.59
N GLU A 307 25.99 -0.07 17.36
CA GLU A 307 26.11 -0.90 16.15
C GLU A 307 27.50 -1.52 16.01
N ARG A 308 28.57 -0.76 16.30
CA ARG A 308 29.95 -1.28 16.33
C ARG A 308 30.15 -2.36 17.41
N ARG A 309 29.45 -2.28 18.54
CA ARG A 309 29.45 -3.34 19.57
C ARG A 309 28.72 -4.59 19.09
N VAL A 310 27.56 -4.45 18.45
CA VAL A 310 26.80 -5.58 17.89
C VAL A 310 27.58 -6.31 16.80
N ARG A 311 28.20 -5.59 15.84
CA ARG A 311 29.04 -6.22 14.80
C ARG A 311 30.25 -6.97 15.38
N ARG A 312 30.89 -6.46 16.45
CA ARG A 312 31.97 -7.17 17.16
C ARG A 312 31.49 -8.40 17.93
N ALA A 313 30.26 -8.41 18.44
CA ALA A 313 29.65 -9.58 19.06
C ALA A 313 29.30 -10.67 18.04
N ALA A 314 28.79 -10.29 16.86
CA ALA A 314 28.48 -11.20 15.76
C ALA A 314 29.76 -11.88 15.20
N GLY A 315 30.83 -11.12 14.96
CA GLY A 315 32.09 -11.65 14.44
C GLY A 315 32.77 -12.69 15.34
N LYS A 316 32.46 -12.71 16.65
CA LYS A 316 33.02 -13.67 17.61
C LYS A 316 32.35 -15.05 17.61
N ARG A 317 31.27 -15.26 16.86
CA ARG A 317 30.57 -16.57 16.77
C ARG A 317 30.93 -17.43 15.55
N LEU A 318 31.77 -16.93 14.64
CA LEU A 318 32.14 -17.64 13.40
C LEU A 318 33.55 -18.26 13.43
N SER A 319 34.22 -18.30 14.59
CA SER A 319 35.57 -18.87 14.74
C SER A 319 35.59 -19.97 15.80
N ALA A 320 34.80 -21.03 15.57
CA ALA A 320 34.77 -22.24 16.41
C ALA A 320 34.10 -23.43 15.69
N ARG A 321 34.63 -23.86 14.54
CA ARG A 321 34.39 -25.20 13.95
C ARG A 321 35.35 -25.47 12.79
N SER A 322 36.55 -25.93 13.13
CA SER A 322 37.51 -26.51 12.19
C SER A 322 37.74 -27.96 12.63
N ALA A 323 36.92 -28.87 12.13
CA ALA A 323 37.13 -30.31 12.24
C ALA A 323 37.47 -30.82 10.84
N THR A 324 38.64 -31.44 10.70
CA THR A 324 39.13 -32.00 9.44
C THR A 324 38.30 -33.21 9.01
N PRO A 325 37.92 -33.33 7.72
CA PRO A 325 37.28 -34.55 7.22
C PRO A 325 38.29 -35.69 7.08
N PRO A 326 37.86 -36.97 7.21
CA PRO A 326 38.70 -38.13 6.92
C PRO A 326 38.95 -38.28 5.40
N PRO A 327 40.00 -39.01 4.99
CA PRO A 327 40.33 -39.21 3.58
C PRO A 327 39.31 -40.12 2.86
N PRO A 328 39.12 -39.95 1.54
CA PRO A 328 38.20 -40.78 0.76
C PRO A 328 38.74 -42.20 0.50
N PRO A 329 37.88 -43.21 0.36
CA PRO A 329 38.27 -44.56 -0.05
C PRO A 329 38.70 -44.62 -1.52
N PRO A 330 39.49 -45.64 -1.93
CA PRO A 330 39.92 -45.82 -3.31
C PRO A 330 38.76 -46.17 -4.26
N PRO A 331 38.86 -45.81 -5.56
CA PRO A 331 37.80 -46.08 -6.53
C PRO A 331 37.69 -47.57 -6.88
N PRO A 332 36.47 -48.11 -7.08
CA PRO A 332 36.27 -49.45 -7.60
C PRO A 332 36.64 -49.56 -9.10
N PRO A 333 36.93 -50.77 -9.61
CA PRO A 333 37.22 -50.99 -11.03
C PRO A 333 36.01 -50.67 -11.93
N PRO A 334 36.24 -50.30 -13.20
CA PRO A 334 35.16 -49.93 -14.12
C PRO A 334 34.27 -51.14 -14.47
N PRO A 335 32.93 -50.96 -14.52
CA PRO A 335 32.03 -52.00 -15.00
C PRO A 335 32.15 -52.19 -16.53
N PRO A 336 31.76 -53.35 -17.06
CA PRO A 336 31.70 -53.58 -18.50
C PRO A 336 30.66 -52.67 -19.18
N PRO A 337 30.81 -52.39 -20.49
CA PRO A 337 29.90 -51.49 -21.21
C PRO A 337 28.48 -52.04 -21.25
N VAL A 338 27.57 -51.37 -20.55
CA VAL A 338 26.13 -51.60 -20.65
C VAL A 338 25.63 -50.98 -21.96
N ALA A 339 24.74 -51.68 -22.66
CA ALA A 339 24.10 -51.19 -23.87
C ALA A 339 23.33 -49.88 -23.61
N PRO A 340 23.14 -49.00 -24.61
CA PRO A 340 22.48 -47.71 -24.41
C PRO A 340 21.00 -47.90 -24.03
N GLU A 341 20.70 -47.82 -22.73
CA GLU A 341 19.34 -47.57 -22.26
C GLU A 341 18.92 -46.17 -22.71
N VAL A 342 17.76 -46.10 -23.38
CA VAL A 342 17.12 -44.82 -23.70
C VAL A 342 16.78 -44.15 -22.38
N PRO A 343 17.29 -42.93 -22.09
CA PRO A 343 17.02 -42.28 -20.82
C PRO A 343 15.52 -42.03 -20.70
N ALA A 344 14.88 -42.72 -19.74
CA ALA A 344 13.50 -42.47 -19.39
C ALA A 344 13.36 -40.98 -19.04
N ALA A 345 12.37 -40.31 -19.64
CA ALA A 345 12.12 -38.90 -19.37
C ALA A 345 11.96 -38.70 -17.85
N PRO A 346 12.60 -37.67 -17.26
CA PRO A 346 12.51 -37.45 -15.82
C PRO A 346 11.02 -37.32 -15.43
N PRO A 347 10.59 -37.95 -14.32
CA PRO A 347 9.22 -37.82 -13.87
C PRO A 347 8.89 -36.34 -13.68
N GLY A 348 7.75 -35.91 -14.22
CA GLY A 348 7.31 -34.52 -14.12
C GLY A 348 7.19 -34.07 -12.65
N PRO A 349 7.18 -32.75 -12.39
CA PRO A 349 6.92 -32.25 -11.04
C PRO A 349 5.59 -32.81 -10.52
N PRO A 350 5.50 -33.15 -9.22
CA PRO A 350 4.27 -33.67 -8.64
C PRO A 350 3.12 -32.67 -8.84
N PRO A 351 1.89 -33.13 -9.11
CA PRO A 351 0.75 -32.25 -9.32
C PRO A 351 0.53 -31.36 -8.10
N ASN A 352 0.30 -30.07 -8.33
CA ASN A 352 0.01 -29.10 -7.27
C ASN A 352 -1.43 -29.30 -6.80
N PRO A 353 -1.69 -29.82 -5.59
CA PRO A 353 -3.04 -30.15 -5.13
C PRO A 353 -3.94 -28.90 -5.02
N LEU A 354 -3.36 -27.71 -4.90
CA LEU A 354 -4.11 -26.46 -4.87
C LEU A 354 -4.67 -26.10 -6.26
N ALA A 355 -4.06 -26.57 -7.36
CA ALA A 355 -4.55 -26.31 -8.72
C ALA A 355 -5.84 -27.06 -9.02
N ASP A 356 -5.94 -28.34 -8.61
CA ASP A 356 -7.15 -29.15 -8.75
C ASP A 356 -8.31 -28.54 -7.94
N VAL A 357 -8.02 -28.00 -6.76
CA VAL A 357 -8.98 -27.27 -5.91
C VAL A 357 -9.49 -25.99 -6.58
N MET A 358 -8.60 -25.19 -7.19
CA MET A 358 -9.03 -24.00 -7.94
C MET A 358 -9.89 -24.36 -9.16
N HIS A 359 -9.60 -25.46 -9.82
CA HIS A 359 -10.45 -25.98 -10.90
C HIS A 359 -11.84 -26.41 -10.40
N ASP A 360 -11.91 -27.15 -9.29
CA ASP A 360 -13.19 -27.54 -8.67
C ASP A 360 -14.03 -26.32 -8.29
N LEU A 361 -13.42 -25.36 -7.56
CA LEU A 361 -14.04 -24.10 -7.13
C LEU A 361 -14.66 -23.31 -8.30
N VAL A 362 -13.96 -23.20 -9.43
CA VAL A 362 -14.49 -22.51 -10.63
C VAL A 362 -15.57 -23.34 -11.31
N SER A 363 -15.34 -24.64 -11.52
CA SER A 363 -16.28 -25.52 -12.23
C SER A 363 -17.64 -25.65 -11.53
N ARG A 364 -17.65 -25.67 -10.19
CA ARG A 364 -18.86 -25.69 -9.35
C ARG A 364 -19.47 -24.31 -9.11
N LYS A 365 -18.87 -23.23 -9.64
CA LYS A 365 -19.27 -21.81 -9.45
C LYS A 365 -19.28 -21.36 -7.98
N LEU A 366 -18.33 -21.86 -7.19
CA LEU A 366 -18.18 -21.59 -5.75
C LEU A 366 -17.22 -20.42 -5.45
N VAL A 367 -16.66 -19.83 -6.51
CA VAL A 367 -16.05 -18.50 -6.50
C VAL A 367 -17.02 -17.53 -7.17
N GLN A 368 -17.25 -16.38 -6.52
CA GLN A 368 -18.02 -15.28 -7.07
C GLN A 368 -17.09 -14.07 -7.27
N VAL A 369 -17.15 -13.49 -8.47
CA VAL A 369 -16.57 -12.19 -8.76
C VAL A 369 -17.69 -11.19 -8.93
N GLU A 370 -17.64 -10.09 -8.19
CA GLU A 370 -18.55 -8.95 -8.40
C GLU A 370 -17.76 -7.73 -8.81
N LEU A 371 -18.24 -7.03 -9.82
CA LEU A 371 -17.69 -5.76 -10.27
C LEU A 371 -18.65 -4.62 -9.93
N ALA A 372 -18.10 -3.48 -9.50
CA ALA A 372 -18.85 -2.24 -9.35
C ALA A 372 -18.06 -1.06 -9.92
N GLY A 373 -18.72 -0.27 -10.78
CA GLY A 373 -18.12 0.91 -11.41
C GLY A 373 -17.87 2.00 -10.38
N VAL A 374 -16.67 2.59 -10.43
CA VAL A 374 -16.24 3.67 -9.54
C VAL A 374 -16.63 5.04 -10.11
N GLU A 375 -16.70 5.14 -11.44
CA GLU A 375 -17.21 6.29 -12.18
C GLU A 375 -18.45 5.87 -12.99
N PRO A 376 -19.30 6.81 -13.43
CA PRO A 376 -20.49 6.48 -14.22
C PRO A 376 -20.13 5.83 -15.56
N GLY A 377 -20.50 4.56 -15.73
CA GLY A 377 -20.31 3.82 -16.98
C GLY A 377 -20.87 2.40 -16.90
N PRO A 378 -21.10 1.74 -18.05
CA PRO A 378 -21.37 0.32 -18.07
C PRO A 378 -20.12 -0.45 -17.61
N VAL A 379 -20.31 -1.35 -16.67
CA VAL A 379 -19.25 -2.26 -16.22
C VAL A 379 -19.37 -3.54 -17.05
N PRO A 380 -18.32 -3.98 -17.77
CA PRO A 380 -18.35 -5.26 -18.48
C PRO A 380 -18.57 -6.41 -17.51
N GLY A 381 -19.16 -7.51 -18.00
CA GLY A 381 -19.26 -8.75 -17.26
C GLY A 381 -17.90 -9.40 -17.05
N VAL A 382 -17.88 -10.50 -16.27
CA VAL A 382 -16.66 -11.24 -15.93
C VAL A 382 -16.82 -12.72 -16.24
N GLU A 383 -15.83 -13.26 -16.92
CA GLU A 383 -15.53 -14.68 -16.93
C GLU A 383 -14.45 -15.00 -15.88
N LEU A 384 -14.64 -16.11 -15.17
CA LEU A 384 -13.65 -16.67 -14.26
C LEU A 384 -13.14 -18.00 -14.81
N ARG A 385 -11.83 -18.17 -14.86
CA ARG A 385 -11.15 -19.35 -15.42
C ARG A 385 -10.10 -19.85 -14.43
N ALA A 386 -10.08 -21.14 -14.13
CA ALA A 386 -8.97 -21.74 -13.38
C ALA A 386 -7.75 -21.91 -14.29
N ARG A 387 -6.56 -21.73 -13.73
CA ARG A 387 -5.27 -21.95 -14.39
C ARG A 387 -4.42 -22.97 -13.63
N ALA A 388 -3.35 -23.43 -14.28
CA ALA A 388 -2.28 -24.15 -13.63
C ALA A 388 -1.70 -23.35 -12.44
N ASP A 389 -1.02 -24.03 -11.53
CA ASP A 389 -0.36 -23.43 -10.36
C ASP A 389 -1.28 -22.67 -9.38
N ALA A 390 -2.56 -23.06 -9.32
CA ALA A 390 -3.57 -22.51 -8.40
C ALA A 390 -3.85 -21.02 -8.59
N GLU A 391 -3.97 -20.62 -9.85
CA GLU A 391 -4.32 -19.28 -10.28
C GLU A 391 -5.79 -19.21 -10.73
N LEU A 392 -6.48 -18.15 -10.33
CA LEU A 392 -7.78 -17.76 -10.90
C LEU A 392 -7.58 -16.61 -11.86
N GLU A 393 -7.81 -16.84 -13.15
CA GLU A 393 -7.85 -15.80 -14.17
C GLU A 393 -9.24 -15.18 -14.23
N ILE A 394 -9.32 -13.88 -13.96
CA ILE A 394 -10.50 -13.02 -14.08
C ILE A 394 -10.37 -12.27 -15.40
N VAL A 395 -11.33 -12.42 -16.30
CA VAL A 395 -11.33 -11.78 -17.64
C VAL A 395 -12.62 -10.97 -17.79
N THR A 396 -12.56 -9.73 -18.26
CA THR A 396 -13.78 -9.00 -18.64
C THR A 396 -14.35 -9.48 -19.97
N ASP A 397 -15.65 -9.32 -20.20
CA ASP A 397 -16.27 -9.60 -21.50
C ASP A 397 -16.06 -8.47 -22.54
N GLY A 398 -15.54 -7.32 -22.11
CA GLY A 398 -15.19 -6.16 -22.93
C GLY A 398 -14.20 -5.21 -22.24
N PRO A 399 -13.80 -4.12 -22.89
CA PRO A 399 -12.83 -3.17 -22.34
C PRO A 399 -13.36 -2.44 -21.09
N LEU A 400 -12.45 -2.15 -20.15
CA LEU A 400 -12.75 -1.26 -19.03
C LEU A 400 -12.66 0.19 -19.49
N THR A 401 -13.81 0.86 -19.58
CA THR A 401 -13.91 2.30 -19.91
C THR A 401 -13.83 3.21 -18.68
N ALA A 402 -13.95 2.65 -17.47
CA ALA A 402 -13.87 3.34 -16.19
C ALA A 402 -13.19 2.43 -15.14
N PRO A 403 -12.72 2.97 -14.00
CA PRO A 403 -12.21 2.14 -12.90
C PRO A 403 -13.33 1.35 -12.23
N VAL A 404 -12.99 0.17 -11.72
CA VAL A 404 -13.93 -0.81 -11.18
C VAL A 404 -13.38 -1.43 -9.89
N LEU A 405 -14.26 -1.58 -8.88
CA LEU A 405 -13.99 -2.39 -7.69
C LEU A 405 -14.29 -3.85 -7.98
N VAL A 406 -13.35 -4.74 -7.65
CA VAL A 406 -13.47 -6.19 -7.82
C VAL A 406 -13.61 -6.86 -6.45
N ARG A 407 -14.76 -7.49 -6.15
CA ARG A 407 -14.90 -8.46 -5.05
C ARG A 407 -14.49 -9.84 -5.55
N LEU A 408 -13.73 -10.57 -4.74
CA LEU A 408 -13.56 -12.02 -4.85
C LEU A 408 -14.11 -12.66 -3.56
N SER A 409 -15.16 -13.46 -3.70
CA SER A 409 -15.78 -14.22 -2.61
C SER A 409 -15.64 -15.71 -2.88
N VAL A 410 -15.35 -16.50 -1.85
CA VAL A 410 -15.22 -17.97 -1.94
C VAL A 410 -16.06 -18.60 -0.83
N ASP A 411 -16.79 -19.67 -1.15
CA ASP A 411 -17.49 -20.47 -0.14
C ASP A 411 -16.46 -21.20 0.76
N PRO A 412 -16.40 -20.92 2.08
CA PRO A 412 -15.42 -21.52 2.97
C PRO A 412 -15.68 -22.99 3.28
N SER A 413 -16.85 -23.55 2.94
CA SER A 413 -17.14 -24.97 3.16
C SER A 413 -16.23 -25.87 2.32
N VAL A 414 -15.97 -25.48 1.07
CA VAL A 414 -15.15 -26.23 0.10
C VAL A 414 -13.68 -26.29 0.51
N LEU A 415 -13.14 -25.18 1.05
CA LEU A 415 -11.74 -25.14 1.49
C LEU A 415 -11.46 -26.15 2.63
N ARG A 416 -12.48 -26.50 3.43
CA ARG A 416 -12.36 -27.50 4.50
C ARG A 416 -12.33 -28.94 3.99
N GLU A 417 -12.69 -29.18 2.73
CA GLU A 417 -12.57 -30.51 2.08
C GLU A 417 -11.11 -30.84 1.71
N VAL A 418 -10.21 -29.84 1.76
CA VAL A 418 -8.81 -29.95 1.33
C VAL A 418 -7.89 -30.13 2.55
N PRO A 419 -7.19 -31.28 2.69
CA PRO A 419 -6.35 -31.54 3.85
C PRO A 419 -5.23 -30.50 4.04
N GLY A 420 -5.21 -29.85 5.21
CA GLY A 420 -4.21 -28.84 5.55
C GLY A 420 -4.49 -27.43 5.02
N VAL A 421 -5.65 -27.20 4.39
CA VAL A 421 -6.12 -25.86 3.99
C VAL A 421 -7.31 -25.47 4.87
N ASP A 422 -7.26 -24.25 5.38
CA ASP A 422 -8.34 -23.61 6.12
C ASP A 422 -8.47 -22.13 5.68
N GLY A 423 -9.45 -21.41 6.25
CA GLY A 423 -9.65 -19.99 5.93
C GLY A 423 -8.54 -19.05 6.42
N GLU A 424 -7.58 -19.54 7.22
CA GLU A 424 -6.48 -18.74 7.74
C GLU A 424 -5.17 -18.91 6.95
N THR A 425 -5.00 -20.06 6.30
CA THR A 425 -3.79 -20.49 5.59
C THR A 425 -3.74 -20.10 4.11
N VAL A 426 -4.85 -19.68 3.48
CA VAL A 426 -4.83 -19.21 2.09
C VAL A 426 -4.70 -17.68 2.02
N ARG A 427 -3.57 -17.20 1.49
CA ARG A 427 -3.35 -15.80 1.11
C ARG A 427 -3.53 -15.63 -0.38
N TRP A 428 -4.21 -14.57 -0.78
CA TRP A 428 -4.46 -14.26 -2.19
C TRP A 428 -3.74 -12.98 -2.62
N GLU A 429 -3.31 -12.94 -3.88
CA GLU A 429 -2.67 -11.79 -4.50
C GLU A 429 -3.24 -11.58 -5.91
N LEU A 430 -3.81 -10.39 -6.18
CA LEU A 430 -4.24 -10.04 -7.54
C LEU A 430 -3.09 -9.38 -8.31
N VAL A 431 -2.73 -10.00 -9.43
CA VAL A 431 -1.66 -9.59 -10.34
C VAL A 431 -2.28 -9.28 -11.70
N VAL A 432 -2.20 -8.03 -12.16
CA VAL A 432 -2.45 -7.71 -13.57
C VAL A 432 -1.34 -8.37 -14.39
N LYS A 433 -1.71 -9.17 -15.40
CA LYS A 433 -0.75 -9.72 -16.37
C LYS A 433 -0.92 -8.94 -17.68
N PRO A 434 0.11 -8.20 -18.17
CA PRO A 434 0.07 -7.70 -19.53
C PRO A 434 0.05 -8.88 -20.49
N ASP A 435 -0.67 -8.77 -21.60
CA ASP A 435 -0.61 -9.78 -22.66
C ASP A 435 0.81 -9.87 -23.22
N ALA A 436 1.20 -11.10 -23.57
CA ALA A 436 2.56 -11.54 -23.85
C ALA A 436 2.81 -11.73 -25.35
#